data_AF-A0AAD5MDD8-F1
#
_entry.id   AF-A0AAD5MDD8-F1
#
_cell.length_a   1.000
_cell.length_b   1.000
_cell.length_c   1.000
_cell.angle_alpha   90.00
_cell.angle_beta   90.00
_cell.angle_gamma   90.00
#
_symmetry.space_group_name_H-M   'P 1'
#
loop_
_entity.id
_entity.type
_entity.pdbx_description
1 polymer ?
#
loop_
_entity_poly.entity_id
_entity_poly.type
_entity_poly.pdbx_seq_one_letter_code
_entity_poly.pdbx_strand_id
1 'polypeptide(L)'
;MILTKFVPFFETFSPTATLFHDQVIFSENKPTRSWKTLRRTLAIATNDKHSTARITPIACGQKECITPSIQAQVGTSAHEIGHALGLFHTQTRHDRDSFITLHTQNMLPGWYPQFIKQTERTNYNYNLTYDYGSVMHYGARSVSRNGLPVMVPRDIKYMQTLGSHTISFYEKLMVNLHYGCLGENTAA
;
A
#
# COMPACT_ATOMS: atom_id res chain seq x y z
N MET A 1 -25.24 11.19 -22.72
CA MET A 1 -24.79 12.57 -22.41
C MET A 1 -23.63 12.46 -21.43
N ILE A 2 -22.41 12.51 -21.96
CA ILE A 2 -21.16 12.41 -21.22
C ILE A 2 -20.99 13.75 -20.49
N LEU A 3 -21.00 13.74 -19.15
CA LEU A 3 -20.74 14.93 -18.35
C LEU A 3 -19.43 14.74 -17.60
N THR A 4 -18.36 15.11 -18.29
CA THR A 4 -17.07 15.49 -17.70
C THR A 4 -17.27 16.76 -16.86
N LYS A 5 -17.12 16.66 -15.53
CA LYS A 5 -16.87 17.83 -14.68
C LYS A 5 -15.56 17.61 -13.94
N PHE A 6 -14.53 18.28 -14.42
CA PHE A 6 -13.20 18.40 -13.84
C PHE A 6 -13.29 19.09 -12.47
N VAL A 7 -12.77 18.42 -11.44
CA VAL A 7 -12.44 19.01 -10.14
C VAL A 7 -10.92 18.83 -9.95
N PRO A 8 -10.14 19.89 -9.66
CA PRO A 8 -8.68 19.86 -9.71
C PRO A 8 -7.99 19.07 -8.58
N PHE A 9 -8.76 18.30 -7.79
CA PHE A 9 -8.23 17.40 -6.76
C PHE A 9 -7.90 15.99 -7.29
N PHE A 10 -8.30 15.68 -8.53
CA PHE A 10 -8.28 14.32 -9.09
C PHE A 10 -7.05 13.94 -9.92
N GLU A 11 -6.12 14.86 -10.19
CA GLU A 11 -4.99 14.55 -11.11
C GLU A 11 -3.98 13.56 -10.53
N THR A 12 -3.89 13.41 -9.21
CA THR A 12 -2.99 12.43 -8.55
C THR A 12 -3.65 11.07 -8.30
N PHE A 13 -4.97 11.04 -8.12
CA PHE A 13 -5.74 9.82 -7.87
C PHE A 13 -6.18 9.10 -9.14
N SER A 14 -6.42 9.83 -10.23
CA SER A 14 -6.89 9.27 -11.50
C SER A 14 -6.00 8.12 -12.01
N PRO A 15 -4.66 8.25 -12.06
CA PRO A 15 -3.80 7.16 -12.53
C PRO A 15 -3.81 5.95 -11.58
N THR A 16 -3.83 6.18 -10.26
CA THR A 16 -3.85 5.11 -9.26
C THR A 16 -5.16 4.33 -9.26
N ALA A 17 -6.28 5.03 -9.40
CA ALA A 17 -7.60 4.42 -9.52
C ALA A 17 -7.65 3.54 -10.78
N THR A 18 -7.07 3.98 -11.91
CA THR A 18 -6.96 3.16 -13.13
C THR A 18 -6.19 1.85 -12.90
N LEU A 19 -5.14 1.83 -12.07
CA LEU A 19 -4.37 0.61 -11.80
C LEU A 19 -5.16 -0.47 -11.06
N PHE A 20 -6.18 -0.08 -10.31
CA PHE A 20 -7.08 -0.98 -9.60
C PHE A 20 -8.46 -1.08 -10.23
N HIS A 21 -8.79 -0.30 -11.27
CA HIS A 21 -10.17 -0.14 -11.75
C HIS A 21 -10.79 -1.45 -12.27
N ASP A 22 -9.96 -2.35 -12.79
CA ASP A 22 -10.42 -3.67 -13.27
C ASP A 22 -10.61 -4.69 -12.12
N GLN A 23 -10.22 -4.34 -10.89
CA GLN A 23 -10.23 -5.22 -9.71
C GLN A 23 -11.04 -4.66 -8.53
N VAL A 24 -11.14 -3.34 -8.42
CA VAL A 24 -11.77 -2.62 -7.31
C VAL A 24 -12.67 -1.54 -7.88
N ILE A 25 -13.95 -1.58 -7.50
CA ILE A 25 -14.93 -0.58 -7.89
C ILE A 25 -14.78 0.64 -6.97
N PHE A 26 -14.30 1.75 -7.53
CA PHE A 26 -14.31 3.05 -6.85
C PHE A 26 -15.62 3.77 -7.16
N SER A 27 -16.30 4.28 -6.12
CA SER A 27 -17.52 5.05 -6.28
C SER A 27 -17.36 6.43 -5.66
N GLU A 28 -17.68 7.47 -6.43
CA GLU A 28 -17.71 8.84 -5.93
C GLU A 28 -18.81 9.02 -4.89
N ASN A 29 -18.48 9.64 -3.76
CA ASN A 29 -19.48 10.05 -2.81
C ASN A 29 -20.14 11.35 -3.30
N LYS A 30 -21.37 11.27 -3.82
CA LYS A 30 -22.14 12.49 -4.16
C LYS A 30 -22.58 13.20 -2.87
N PRO A 31 -22.43 14.53 -2.74
CA PRO A 31 -22.72 15.28 -1.52
C PRO A 31 -24.19 15.26 -1.06
N THR A 32 -25.10 14.62 -1.80
CA THR A 32 -26.53 14.58 -1.52
C THR A 32 -26.95 13.45 -0.57
N ARG A 33 -26.06 12.51 -0.22
CA ARG A 33 -26.36 11.47 0.77
C ARG A 33 -25.95 11.91 2.17
N SER A 34 -26.94 11.96 3.07
CA SER A 34 -26.73 12.18 4.51
C SER A 34 -25.59 11.32 5.05
N TRP A 35 -24.62 11.95 5.70
CA TRP A 35 -23.48 11.31 6.38
C TRP A 35 -23.89 10.26 7.43
N LYS A 36 -25.17 10.23 7.82
CA LYS A 36 -25.73 9.22 8.74
C LYS A 36 -25.95 7.85 8.10
N THR A 37 -25.89 7.72 6.77
CA THR A 37 -26.24 6.48 6.07
C THR A 37 -25.04 5.71 5.50
N LEU A 38 -23.82 6.28 5.56
CA LEU A 38 -22.62 5.67 4.98
C LEU A 38 -21.67 5.20 6.10
N ARG A 39 -21.60 3.88 6.31
CA ARG A 39 -20.78 3.30 7.38
C ARG A 39 -19.30 3.06 7.00
N ARG A 40 -18.88 3.24 5.74
CA ARG A 40 -17.49 2.96 5.28
C ARG A 40 -17.09 3.82 4.07
N THR A 41 -16.39 4.94 4.30
CA THR A 41 -15.72 5.73 3.25
C THR A 41 -14.22 5.71 3.54
N LEU A 42 -13.40 5.40 2.54
CA LEU A 42 -11.94 5.46 2.64
C LEU A 42 -11.45 6.88 2.32
N ALA A 43 -10.73 7.49 3.26
CA ALA A 43 -9.99 8.73 3.03
C ALA A 43 -8.49 8.40 3.12
N ILE A 44 -7.73 8.75 2.08
CA ILE A 44 -6.28 8.56 2.04
C ILE A 44 -5.64 9.93 2.23
N ALA A 45 -4.80 10.06 3.25
CA ALA A 45 -4.01 11.25 3.53
C ALA A 45 -2.53 10.85 3.59
N THR A 46 -1.70 11.50 2.79
CA THR A 46 -0.24 11.30 2.76
C THR A 46 0.43 12.54 3.33
N ASN A 47 1.44 12.37 4.20
CA ASN A 47 2.36 13.46 4.56
C ASN A 47 3.82 13.00 4.38
N ASP A 48 4.74 13.96 4.30
CA ASP A 48 6.16 13.76 3.95
C ASP A 48 6.96 12.89 4.93
N LYS A 49 6.36 12.50 6.06
CA LYS A 49 7.05 11.77 7.14
C LYS A 49 6.36 10.46 7.54
N HIS A 50 5.07 10.29 7.21
CA HIS A 50 4.26 9.11 7.44
C HIS A 50 3.06 9.09 6.48
N SER A 51 2.93 8.02 5.70
CA SER A 51 1.69 7.70 5.00
C SER A 51 0.86 6.78 5.90
N THR A 52 -0.40 7.14 6.17
CA THR A 52 -1.29 6.32 7.01
C THR A 52 -2.69 6.28 6.43
N ALA A 53 -3.14 5.12 5.98
CA ALA A 53 -4.53 4.86 5.64
C ALA A 53 -5.35 4.69 6.93
N ARG A 54 -6.36 5.53 7.13
CA ARG A 54 -7.36 5.36 8.20
C ARG A 54 -8.75 5.38 7.60
N ILE A 55 -9.59 4.42 8.01
CA ILE A 55 -11.03 4.46 7.73
C ILE A 55 -11.68 5.42 8.74
N THR A 56 -11.58 6.72 8.50
CA THR A 56 -12.25 7.75 9.31
C THR A 56 -12.66 8.94 8.43
N PRO A 57 -13.76 9.64 8.74
CA PRO A 57 -14.06 10.91 8.09
C PRO A 57 -13.06 11.96 8.59
N ILE A 58 -12.14 12.41 7.72
CA ILE A 58 -11.22 13.49 8.04
C ILE A 58 -11.39 14.60 7.01
N ALA A 59 -11.70 15.80 7.51
CA ALA A 59 -11.63 17.04 6.74
C ALA A 59 -10.16 17.45 6.58
N CYS A 60 -9.67 17.54 5.36
CA CYS A 60 -8.30 17.99 5.09
C CYS A 60 -8.27 19.52 5.08
N GLY A 61 -7.73 20.12 6.16
CA GLY A 61 -7.44 21.55 6.27
C GLY A 61 -5.95 21.83 6.01
N GLN A 62 -5.71 22.70 5.04
CA GLN A 62 -4.46 23.42 4.68
C GLN A 62 -3.12 23.04 5.34
N LYS A 63 -2.15 22.60 4.53
CA LYS A 63 -0.82 23.24 4.32
C LYS A 63 0.00 22.43 3.29
N GLU A 64 0.59 23.17 2.35
CA GLU A 64 1.58 22.82 1.31
C GLU A 64 2.05 21.35 1.19
N CYS A 65 1.63 20.66 0.12
CA CYS A 65 2.23 19.40 -0.32
C CYS A 65 3.42 19.71 -1.25
N ILE A 66 4.65 19.49 -0.79
CA ILE A 66 5.82 19.43 -1.70
C ILE A 66 5.66 18.15 -2.52
N THR A 67 5.46 18.27 -3.84
CA THR A 67 5.08 17.14 -4.69
C THR A 67 6.26 16.20 -4.94
N PRO A 68 6.18 14.93 -4.50
CA PRO A 68 7.08 13.88 -5.01
C PRO A 68 6.89 13.72 -6.53
N SER A 69 7.80 13.04 -7.22
CA SER A 69 7.58 12.67 -8.63
C SER A 69 6.23 11.96 -8.81
N ILE A 70 5.57 12.12 -9.96
CA ILE A 70 4.23 11.54 -10.22
C ILE A 70 4.21 10.04 -9.93
N GLN A 71 5.29 9.32 -10.28
CA GLN A 71 5.42 7.88 -10.00
C GLN A 71 5.44 7.59 -8.49
N ALA A 72 6.17 8.37 -7.70
CA ALA A 72 6.20 8.21 -6.25
C ALA A 72 4.83 8.52 -5.62
N GLN A 73 4.08 9.48 -6.16
CA GLN A 73 2.71 9.76 -5.72
C GLN A 73 1.77 8.60 -6.02
N VAL A 74 1.79 8.07 -7.24
CA VAL A 74 0.95 6.91 -7.63
C VAL A 74 1.27 5.69 -6.79
N GLY A 75 2.55 5.38 -6.60
CA GLY A 75 2.98 4.26 -5.75
C GLY A 75 2.56 4.44 -4.28
N THR A 76 2.67 5.66 -3.75
CA THR A 76 2.22 5.96 -2.38
C THR A 76 0.71 5.82 -2.25
N SER A 77 -0.07 6.37 -3.19
CA SER A 77 -1.52 6.18 -3.18
C SER A 77 -1.91 4.71 -3.29
N ALA A 78 -1.20 3.93 -4.13
CA ALA A 78 -1.42 2.50 -4.25
C ALA A 78 -1.11 1.73 -2.96
N HIS A 79 -0.04 2.10 -2.26
CA HIS A 79 0.32 1.56 -0.95
C HIS A 79 -0.81 1.76 0.07
N GLU A 80 -1.34 2.98 0.16
CA GLU A 80 -2.42 3.30 1.10
C GLU A 80 -3.74 2.62 0.73
N ILE A 81 -4.04 2.46 -0.56
CA ILE A 81 -5.17 1.64 -1.02
C ILE A 81 -4.96 0.18 -0.62
N GLY A 82 -3.75 -0.36 -0.75
CA GLY A 82 -3.38 -1.70 -0.31
C GLY A 82 -3.71 -1.92 1.17
N HIS A 83 -3.31 -0.99 2.04
CA HIS A 83 -3.69 -1.03 3.46
C HIS A 83 -5.20 -1.03 3.68
N ALA A 84 -5.95 -0.20 2.95
CA ALA A 84 -7.39 -0.15 3.05
C ALA A 84 -8.09 -1.46 2.62
N LEU A 85 -7.48 -2.18 1.69
CA LEU A 85 -7.90 -3.50 1.21
C LEU A 85 -7.41 -4.65 2.10
N GLY A 86 -6.72 -4.35 3.21
CA GLY A 86 -6.28 -5.33 4.21
C GLY A 86 -4.87 -5.87 4.00
N LEU A 87 -4.08 -5.28 3.11
CA LEU A 87 -2.67 -5.64 2.95
C LEU A 87 -1.82 -5.05 4.08
N PHE A 88 -0.96 -5.88 4.65
CA PHE A 88 0.08 -5.44 5.59
C PHE A 88 1.37 -5.17 4.85
N HIS A 89 2.28 -4.46 5.51
CA HIS A 89 3.63 -4.29 5.01
C HIS A 89 4.33 -5.64 4.75
N THR A 90 4.96 -5.80 3.60
CA THR A 90 5.56 -7.08 3.20
C THR A 90 6.70 -7.50 4.14
N GLN A 91 7.49 -6.56 4.66
CA GLN A 91 8.54 -6.84 5.65
C GLN A 91 8.02 -7.29 7.03
N THR A 92 6.70 -7.23 7.24
CA THR A 92 6.03 -7.68 8.45
C THR A 92 5.38 -9.06 8.28
N ARG A 93 5.50 -9.72 7.12
CA ARG A 93 4.98 -11.08 6.96
C ARG A 93 5.55 -12.04 8.01
N HIS A 94 4.75 -13.03 8.40
CA HIS A 94 5.15 -14.05 9.39
C HIS A 94 6.41 -14.84 8.97
N ASP A 95 6.60 -15.03 7.66
CA ASP A 95 7.69 -15.79 7.02
C ASP A 95 8.88 -14.93 6.56
N ARG A 96 8.88 -13.62 6.82
CA ARG A 96 9.85 -12.67 6.22
C ARG A 96 11.32 -12.98 6.52
N ASP A 97 11.65 -13.63 7.65
CA ASP A 97 13.04 -13.95 8.04
C ASP A 97 13.73 -14.97 7.10
N SER A 98 12.94 -15.71 6.32
CA SER A 98 13.40 -16.59 5.25
C SER A 98 13.84 -15.82 3.99
N PHE A 99 13.43 -14.55 3.86
CA PHE A 99 13.62 -13.75 2.65
C PHE A 99 14.48 -12.51 2.87
N ILE A 100 14.44 -11.92 4.06
CA ILE A 100 15.23 -10.73 4.41
C ILE A 100 15.90 -10.91 5.78
N THR A 101 16.99 -10.17 5.99
CA THR A 101 17.67 -10.00 7.27
C THR A 101 17.51 -8.54 7.74
N LEU A 102 17.15 -8.36 9.01
CA LEU A 102 17.05 -7.03 9.63
C LEU A 102 18.32 -6.68 10.40
N HIS A 103 18.87 -5.50 10.14
CA HIS A 103 19.95 -4.89 10.90
C HIS A 103 19.40 -3.77 11.78
N THR A 104 18.82 -4.14 12.92
CA THR A 104 18.21 -3.20 13.87
C THR A 104 19.19 -2.17 14.41
N GLN A 105 20.49 -2.48 14.42
CA GLN A 105 21.56 -1.52 14.75
C GLN A 105 21.71 -0.37 13.74
N ASN A 106 21.18 -0.48 12.53
CA ASN A 106 21.17 0.59 11.54
C ASN A 106 19.86 1.40 11.59
N MET A 107 18.88 0.97 12.38
CA MET A 107 17.56 1.56 12.44
C MET A 107 17.52 2.78 13.37
N LEU A 108 16.73 3.78 13.01
CA LEU A 108 16.39 4.90 13.90
C LEU A 108 15.75 4.38 15.21
N PRO A 109 16.15 4.91 16.38
CA PRO A 109 15.54 4.52 17.65
C PRO A 109 14.02 4.70 17.63
N GLY A 110 13.28 3.73 18.18
CA GLY A 110 11.81 3.75 18.25
C GLY A 110 11.06 3.20 17.03
N TRP A 111 11.75 2.87 15.93
CA TRP A 111 11.11 2.38 14.69
C TRP A 111 10.92 0.86 14.62
N TYR A 112 11.53 0.10 15.53
CA TYR A 112 11.43 -1.37 15.56
C TYR A 112 9.98 -1.91 15.53
N PRO A 113 8.99 -1.27 16.17
CA PRO A 113 7.59 -1.71 16.09
C PRO A 113 7.03 -1.84 14.66
N GLN A 114 7.53 -1.05 13.69
CA GLN A 114 7.10 -1.14 12.27
C GLN A 114 7.60 -2.40 11.56
N PHE A 115 8.47 -3.18 12.19
CA PHE A 115 9.09 -4.39 11.65
C PHE A 115 8.69 -5.66 12.43
N ILE A 116 7.77 -5.54 13.39
CA ILE A 116 7.22 -6.68 14.11
C ILE A 116 6.46 -7.56 13.12
N LYS A 117 6.73 -8.87 13.17
CA LYS A 117 6.06 -9.83 12.30
C LYS A 117 4.59 -9.97 12.70
N GLN A 118 3.74 -9.99 11.70
CA GLN A 118 2.37 -10.45 11.79
C GLN A 118 2.34 -11.96 12.05
N THR A 119 1.19 -12.43 12.52
CA THR A 119 0.91 -13.86 12.67
C THR A 119 0.20 -14.38 11.44
N GLU A 120 0.24 -15.69 11.18
CA GLU A 120 -0.53 -16.30 10.08
C GLU A 120 -2.04 -16.02 10.19
N ARG A 121 -2.54 -15.85 11.41
CA ARG A 121 -3.94 -15.47 11.67
C ARG A 121 -4.27 -14.04 11.26
N THR A 122 -3.31 -13.12 11.38
CA THR A 122 -3.51 -11.69 11.07
C THR A 122 -3.08 -11.35 9.65
N ASN A 123 -2.14 -12.09 9.08
CA ASN A 123 -1.63 -11.93 7.73
C ASN A 123 -1.48 -13.30 7.07
N TYR A 124 -2.52 -13.70 6.35
CA TYR A 124 -2.49 -14.90 5.51
C TYR A 124 -2.05 -14.52 4.09
N ASN A 125 -1.01 -15.17 3.58
CA ASN A 125 -0.38 -14.82 2.30
C ASN A 125 -0.89 -15.66 1.11
N TYR A 126 -1.94 -16.47 1.28
CA TYR A 126 -2.56 -17.29 0.23
C TYR A 126 -1.59 -18.19 -0.54
N ASN A 127 -0.57 -18.72 0.15
CA ASN A 127 0.52 -19.50 -0.45
C ASN A 127 1.35 -18.75 -1.53
N LEU A 128 1.21 -17.43 -1.62
CA LEU A 128 2.05 -16.61 -2.48
C LEU A 128 3.43 -16.44 -1.84
N THR A 129 4.47 -16.60 -2.64
CA THR A 129 5.85 -16.37 -2.20
C THR A 129 6.10 -14.91 -1.83
N TYR A 130 7.25 -14.64 -1.24
CA TYR A 130 7.63 -13.29 -0.85
C TYR A 130 7.96 -12.44 -2.07
N ASP A 131 7.33 -11.28 -2.19
CA ASP A 131 7.60 -10.33 -3.26
C ASP A 131 8.47 -9.17 -2.76
N TYR A 132 9.75 -9.20 -3.16
CA TYR A 132 10.70 -8.14 -2.87
C TYR A 132 10.32 -6.79 -3.50
N GLY A 133 9.60 -6.81 -4.62
CA GLY A 133 9.17 -5.63 -5.38
C GLY A 133 7.77 -5.17 -5.07
N SER A 134 7.18 -5.70 -4.01
CA SER A 134 5.87 -5.31 -3.52
C SER A 134 5.82 -3.82 -3.21
N VAL A 135 4.75 -3.14 -3.64
CA VAL A 135 4.51 -1.73 -3.27
C VAL A 135 4.33 -1.58 -1.75
N MET A 136 3.97 -2.66 -1.06
CA MET A 136 3.83 -2.72 0.40
C MET A 136 5.16 -2.98 1.14
N HIS A 137 6.28 -3.15 0.42
CA HIS A 137 7.59 -3.42 1.03
C HIS A 137 8.38 -2.13 1.23
N TYR A 138 8.97 -1.94 2.41
CA TYR A 138 9.91 -0.83 2.65
C TYR A 138 11.22 -0.97 1.86
N GLY A 139 11.88 0.14 1.57
CA GLY A 139 13.20 0.14 0.95
C GLY A 139 14.30 -0.40 1.88
N ALA A 140 15.41 -0.87 1.30
CA ALA A 140 16.54 -1.43 2.05
C ALA A 140 17.09 -0.48 3.13
N ARG A 141 17.06 0.83 2.87
CA ARG A 141 17.54 1.89 3.76
C ARG A 141 16.43 2.69 4.44
N SER A 142 15.17 2.27 4.31
CA SER A 142 14.07 2.91 5.03
C SER A 142 14.40 2.95 6.52
N VAL A 143 14.18 4.12 7.14
CA VAL A 143 14.43 4.40 8.56
C VAL A 143 15.88 4.17 9.02
N SER A 144 16.85 4.22 8.11
CA SER A 144 18.27 4.13 8.43
C SER A 144 18.77 5.38 9.16
N ARG A 145 19.56 5.17 10.21
CA ARG A 145 20.21 6.25 10.99
C ARG A 145 21.60 6.63 10.49
N ASN A 146 22.21 5.78 9.67
CA ASN A 146 23.63 5.86 9.29
C ASN A 146 23.86 5.63 7.79
N GLY A 147 22.80 5.62 6.97
CA GLY A 147 22.85 5.36 5.53
C GLY A 147 23.14 3.89 5.16
N LEU A 148 23.39 3.03 6.14
CA LEU A 148 23.56 1.59 5.94
C LEU A 148 22.18 0.90 5.82
N PRO A 149 22.08 -0.22 5.10
CA PRO A 149 20.82 -0.94 4.95
C PRO A 149 20.30 -1.44 6.30
N VAL A 150 19.02 -1.18 6.56
CA VAL A 150 18.26 -1.76 7.67
C VAL A 150 17.73 -3.14 7.28
N MET A 151 17.45 -3.35 5.99
CA MET A 151 17.00 -4.64 5.46
C MET A 151 17.90 -5.08 4.33
N VAL A 152 18.30 -6.35 4.37
CA VAL A 152 19.11 -6.99 3.33
C VAL A 152 18.39 -8.25 2.86
N PRO A 153 18.04 -8.37 1.57
CA PRO A 153 17.44 -9.59 1.06
C PRO A 153 18.45 -10.75 1.09
N ARG A 154 17.95 -11.95 1.33
CA ARG A 154 18.75 -13.19 1.35
C ARG A 154 19.38 -13.47 -0.01
N ASP A 155 18.63 -13.22 -1.09
CA ASP A 155 19.20 -13.10 -2.43
C ASP A 155 19.51 -11.62 -2.72
N ILE A 156 20.81 -11.33 -2.78
CA ILE A 156 21.34 -9.97 -2.90
C ILE A 156 20.93 -9.28 -4.21
N LYS A 157 20.53 -10.06 -5.24
CA LYS A 157 20.06 -9.51 -6.52
C LYS A 157 18.83 -8.62 -6.35
N TYR A 158 18.04 -8.85 -5.31
CA TYR A 158 16.83 -8.07 -5.02
C TYR A 158 17.09 -6.83 -4.16
N MET A 159 18.34 -6.49 -3.84
CA MET A 159 18.66 -5.34 -2.98
C MET A 159 18.05 -4.03 -3.49
N GLN A 160 18.06 -3.80 -4.80
CA GLN A 160 17.49 -2.60 -5.43
C GLN A 160 15.99 -2.71 -5.73
N THR A 161 15.41 -3.90 -5.56
CA THR A 161 13.99 -4.16 -5.80
C THR A 161 13.14 -3.73 -4.61
N LEU A 162 13.71 -3.75 -3.40
CA LEU A 162 13.03 -3.32 -2.17
C LEU A 162 12.60 -1.85 -2.24
N GLY A 163 11.35 -1.57 -1.85
CA GLY A 163 10.82 -0.19 -1.84
C GLY A 163 10.28 0.28 -3.18
N SER A 164 9.83 -0.65 -4.03
CA SER A 164 9.19 -0.35 -5.31
C SER A 164 7.99 0.59 -5.14
N HIS A 165 7.85 1.54 -6.07
CA HIS A 165 6.66 2.40 -6.19
C HIS A 165 5.62 1.85 -7.16
N THR A 166 5.79 0.61 -7.62
CA THR A 166 4.92 -0.01 -8.63
C THR A 166 4.16 -1.18 -8.00
N ILE A 167 2.86 -1.24 -8.26
CA ILE A 167 2.00 -2.36 -7.85
C ILE A 167 2.46 -3.62 -8.57
N SER A 168 2.78 -4.66 -7.82
CA SER A 168 3.18 -5.93 -8.39
C SER A 168 1.99 -6.78 -8.82
N PHE A 169 2.27 -7.84 -9.56
CA PHE A 169 1.26 -8.85 -9.87
C PHE A 169 0.76 -9.56 -8.60
N TYR A 170 1.63 -9.76 -7.61
CA TYR A 170 1.32 -10.49 -6.38
C TYR A 170 0.32 -9.72 -5.51
N GLU A 171 0.42 -8.38 -5.42
CA GLU A 171 -0.59 -7.59 -4.72
C GLU A 171 -1.98 -7.76 -5.33
N LYS A 172 -2.08 -7.62 -6.65
CA LYS A 172 -3.34 -7.78 -7.40
C LYS A 172 -3.93 -9.17 -7.20
N LEU A 173 -3.09 -10.21 -7.31
CA LEU A 173 -3.52 -11.59 -7.09
C LEU A 173 -3.94 -11.82 -5.64
N MET A 174 -3.22 -11.28 -4.66
CA MET A 174 -3.53 -11.40 -3.23
C MET A 174 -4.87 -10.75 -2.90
N VAL A 175 -5.14 -9.57 -3.43
CA VAL A 175 -6.45 -8.89 -3.29
C VAL A 175 -7.56 -9.72 -3.93
N ASN A 176 -7.35 -10.22 -5.15
CA ASN A 176 -8.34 -11.06 -5.82
C ASN A 176 -8.64 -12.35 -5.05
N LEU A 177 -7.60 -13.00 -4.48
CA LEU A 177 -7.76 -14.18 -3.63
C LEU A 177 -8.51 -13.84 -2.34
N HIS A 178 -8.20 -12.70 -1.71
CA HIS A 178 -8.84 -12.26 -0.48
C HIS A 178 -10.34 -11.99 -0.65
N TYR A 179 -10.73 -11.40 -1.78
CA TYR A 179 -12.12 -11.02 -2.07
C TYR A 179 -12.88 -11.99 -2.98
N GLY A 180 -12.27 -13.12 -3.37
CA GLY A 180 -12.92 -14.14 -4.20
C GLY A 180 -13.16 -13.72 -5.66
N CYS A 181 -12.32 -12.84 -6.21
CA CYS A 181 -12.48 -12.26 -7.54
C CYS A 181 -11.85 -13.08 -8.68
N LEU A 182 -11.37 -14.30 -8.41
CA LEU A 182 -10.78 -15.16 -9.45
C LEU A 182 -11.81 -15.91 -10.31
N GLY A 183 -13.11 -15.76 -10.00
CA GLY A 183 -14.19 -16.54 -10.59
C GLY A 183 -14.17 -17.98 -10.10
N GLU A 184 -15.33 -18.61 -10.00
CA GLU A 184 -15.36 -20.06 -9.99
C GLU A 184 -14.88 -20.50 -11.38
N ASN A 185 -13.71 -21.14 -11.45
CA ASN A 185 -13.49 -22.08 -12.52
C ASN A 185 -14.55 -23.16 -12.30
N THR A 186 -15.68 -23.04 -12.99
CA THR A 186 -16.47 -24.20 -13.36
C THR A 186 -15.53 -25.10 -14.16
N ALA A 187 -14.87 -26.01 -13.44
CA ALA A 187 -14.26 -27.17 -14.03
C ALA A 187 -15.41 -27.94 -14.70
N ALA A 188 -15.57 -27.69 -16.00
CA ALA A 188 -16.37 -28.51 -16.91
C ALA A 188 -15.63 -29.81 -17.20
#